data_AF-A0AAW6CC31-F1
#
_entry.id   AF-A0AAW6CC31-F1
#
_cell.length_a   1.000
_cell.length_b   1.000
_cell.length_c   1.000
_cell.angle_alpha   90.00
_cell.angle_beta   90.00
_cell.angle_gamma   90.00
#
_symmetry.space_group_name_H-M   'P 1'
#
loop_
_entity.id
_entity.type
_entity.pdbx_description
1 polymer ?
#
loop_
_entity_poly.entity_id
_entity_poly.type
_entity_poly.pdbx_seq_one_letter_code
_entity_poly.pdbx_strand_id
1 'polypeptide(L)'
;MRGILKNTLLLLGGMALGSLATRRAIRYAVENRYDRVKYEEPIFGTGEDAEQVLDGLKTLISTYGNATAADLYELAGIHDFKYEMTRIGWTSVDGVEIVQTDDGYIITLPQPKPITYKEEP
;
A
#
# COMPACT_ATOMS: atom_id res chain seq x y z
N MET A 1 -36.36 -18.35 47.81
CA MET A 1 -37.21 -18.95 46.76
C MET A 1 -37.22 -18.03 45.56
N ARG A 2 -37.03 -18.58 44.35
CA ARG A 2 -37.49 -18.09 43.03
C ARG A 2 -37.04 -16.67 42.63
N GLY A 3 -36.38 -16.42 41.51
CA GLY A 3 -36.12 -17.22 40.33
C GLY A 3 -35.42 -16.37 39.28
N ILE A 4 -34.78 -17.08 38.37
CA ILE A 4 -34.07 -16.63 37.17
C ILE A 4 -34.98 -15.75 36.30
N LEU A 5 -34.52 -14.55 35.91
CA LEU A 5 -34.89 -13.97 34.61
C LEU A 5 -33.68 -13.97 33.68
N LYS A 6 -33.91 -14.62 32.54
CA LYS A 6 -33.01 -14.82 31.43
C LYS A 6 -32.96 -13.51 30.64
N ASN A 7 -31.77 -12.95 30.41
CA ASN A 7 -31.41 -12.52 29.07
C ASN A 7 -29.90 -12.47 28.90
N THR A 8 -29.42 -13.44 28.13
CA THR A 8 -28.13 -13.51 27.48
C THR A 8 -27.96 -12.37 26.49
N LEU A 9 -26.94 -11.53 26.67
CA LEU A 9 -26.04 -11.20 25.56
C LEU A 9 -24.64 -10.94 26.14
N LEU A 10 -23.84 -12.00 26.06
CA LEU A 10 -22.37 -12.03 26.04
C LEU A 10 -21.87 -11.04 24.95
N LEU A 11 -20.67 -10.44 24.94
CA LEU A 11 -19.40 -10.65 25.61
C LEU A 11 -18.48 -9.52 25.09
N LEU A 12 -17.52 -9.09 25.91
CA LEU A 12 -16.16 -8.63 25.54
C LEU A 12 -16.05 -7.32 24.75
N GLY A 13 -15.29 -6.31 25.17
CA GLY A 13 -14.24 -6.23 26.16
C GLY A 13 -14.00 -4.77 26.54
N GLY A 14 -13.36 -4.58 27.69
CA GLY A 14 -13.36 -3.33 28.45
C GLY A 14 -12.91 -2.08 27.70
N MET A 15 -13.73 -1.04 27.77
CA MET A 15 -13.25 0.34 27.85
C MET A 15 -13.25 0.75 29.32
N ALA A 16 -12.07 0.90 29.90
CA ALA A 16 -11.86 1.62 31.15
C ALA A 16 -10.85 2.76 30.91
N LEU A 17 -11.43 3.94 30.62
CA LEU A 17 -11.02 5.31 30.96
C LEU A 17 -9.53 5.64 31.22
N GLY A 18 -8.99 6.59 30.46
CA GLY A 18 -7.77 7.29 30.86
C GLY A 18 -7.23 8.33 29.87
N SER A 19 -7.59 9.59 30.11
CA SER A 19 -6.82 10.81 29.83
C SER A 19 -7.06 11.61 28.54
N LEU A 20 -7.18 12.90 28.80
CA LEU A 20 -7.43 14.06 27.96
C LEU A 20 -6.29 14.29 26.95
N ALA A 21 -6.33 13.63 25.79
CA ALA A 21 -5.53 14.02 24.63
C ALA A 21 -6.45 14.75 23.64
N THR A 22 -6.23 16.05 23.53
CA THR A 22 -6.82 16.99 22.58
C THR A 22 -7.06 16.35 21.21
N ARG A 23 -8.14 16.75 20.51
CA ARG A 23 -8.63 16.33 19.17
C ARG A 23 -7.61 16.35 18.00
N ARG A 24 -6.30 16.38 18.26
CA ARG A 24 -5.20 16.48 17.28
C ARG A 24 -4.25 15.27 17.26
N ALA A 25 -4.46 14.25 18.08
CA ALA A 25 -3.52 13.11 18.20
C ALA A 25 -4.06 11.73 17.76
N ILE A 26 -5.27 11.63 17.20
CA ILE A 26 -5.87 10.33 16.81
C ILE A 26 -5.46 9.87 15.39
N ARG A 27 -4.72 10.68 14.62
CA ARG A 27 -4.36 10.32 13.23
C ARG A 27 -2.96 9.74 13.02
N TYR A 28 -2.08 9.77 14.01
CA TYR A 28 -0.65 9.43 13.81
C TYR A 28 -0.22 8.05 14.35
N ALA A 29 -1.13 7.31 14.98
CA ALA A 29 -0.91 5.91 15.32
C ALA A 29 -2.03 5.02 14.77
N VAL A 30 -2.49 5.32 13.54
CA VAL A 30 -2.86 4.21 12.66
C VAL A 30 -1.53 3.58 12.31
N GLU A 31 -1.10 2.63 13.14
CA GLU A 31 -0.08 1.64 12.83
C GLU A 31 -0.26 1.31 11.34
N ASN A 32 0.69 1.78 10.53
CA ASN A 32 0.61 1.65 9.08
C ASN A 32 0.67 0.13 8.83
N ARG A 33 -0.49 -0.54 8.78
CA ARG A 33 -0.54 -1.98 8.49
C ARG A 33 0.14 -2.30 7.14
N TYR A 34 0.35 -1.25 6.33
CA TYR A 34 1.09 -1.23 5.09
C TYR A 34 2.62 -1.12 5.23
N ASP A 35 3.19 -0.70 6.37
CA ASP A 35 4.65 -0.84 6.64
C ASP A 35 5.10 -2.31 6.64
N ARG A 36 4.15 -3.24 6.71
CA ARG A 36 4.38 -4.68 6.69
C ARG A 36 4.22 -5.30 5.30
N VAL A 37 3.64 -4.58 4.33
CA VAL A 37 3.55 -5.10 2.96
C VAL A 37 4.92 -4.92 2.33
N LYS A 38 5.74 -5.95 2.45
CA LYS A 38 7.04 -6.03 1.77
C LYS A 38 6.78 -6.05 0.27
N TYR A 39 7.11 -4.94 -0.36
CA TYR A 39 7.33 -4.82 -1.78
C TYR A 39 8.83 -5.05 -2.03
N GLU A 40 9.15 -5.87 -3.01
CA GLU A 40 10.52 -6.08 -3.47
C GLU A 40 10.67 -5.41 -4.84
N GLU A 41 11.80 -4.75 -5.08
CA GLU A 41 12.03 -4.07 -6.36
C GLU A 41 12.33 -5.10 -7.44
N PRO A 42 11.60 -5.10 -8.58
CA PRO A 42 11.92 -5.96 -9.69
C PRO A 42 13.32 -5.65 -10.24
N ILE A 43 14.06 -6.71 -10.59
CA ILE A 43 15.34 -6.60 -11.29
C ILE A 43 15.08 -6.83 -12.78
N PHE A 44 15.43 -5.85 -13.60
CA PHE A 44 15.29 -5.87 -15.05
C PHE A 44 16.59 -6.33 -15.71
N GLY A 45 16.47 -7.15 -16.76
CA GLY A 45 17.64 -7.64 -17.51
C GLY A 45 18.36 -6.52 -18.26
N THR A 46 17.61 -5.53 -18.75
CA THR A 46 18.14 -4.38 -19.48
C THR A 46 17.58 -3.06 -18.96
N GLY A 47 18.31 -1.96 -19.19
CA GLY A 47 17.84 -0.63 -18.88
C GLY A 47 16.62 -0.22 -19.73
N GLU A 48 16.53 -0.71 -20.97
CA GLU A 48 15.39 -0.47 -21.86
C GLU A 48 14.10 -1.11 -21.33
N ASP A 49 14.19 -2.31 -20.75
CA ASP A 49 13.05 -2.95 -20.07
C ASP A 49 12.59 -2.11 -18.86
N ALA A 50 13.54 -1.63 -18.06
CA ALA A 50 13.25 -0.76 -16.92
C ALA A 50 12.60 0.57 -17.36
N GLU A 51 13.07 1.16 -18.47
CA GLU A 51 12.51 2.39 -19.04
C GLU A 51 11.06 2.18 -19.52
N GLN A 52 10.79 1.09 -20.23
CA GLN A 52 9.43 0.76 -20.69
C GLN A 52 8.46 0.60 -19.52
N VAL A 53 8.89 -0.07 -18.44
CA VAL A 53 8.07 -0.24 -17.23
C VAL A 53 7.84 1.10 -16.53
N LEU A 54 8.86 1.94 -16.41
CA LEU A 54 8.73 3.27 -15.83
C LEU A 54 7.78 4.17 -16.64
N ASP A 55 7.82 4.10 -17.97
CA ASP A 55 6.90 4.84 -18.85
C ASP A 55 5.45 4.33 -18.73
N GLY A 56 5.27 3.01 -18.60
CA GLY A 56 3.97 2.41 -18.27
C GLY A 56 3.39 2.95 -16.97
N LEU A 57 4.21 3.02 -15.90
CA LEU A 57 3.78 3.59 -14.63
C LEU A 57 3.38 5.07 -14.75
N LYS A 58 4.16 5.87 -15.49
CA LYS A 58 3.82 7.28 -15.76
C LYS A 58 2.49 7.40 -16.48
N THR A 59 2.24 6.55 -17.46
CA THR A 59 0.98 6.52 -18.22
C THR A 59 -0.21 6.18 -17.31
N LEU A 60 -0.07 5.17 -16.45
CA LEU A 60 -1.11 4.79 -15.48
C LEU A 60 -1.42 5.92 -14.50
N ILE A 61 -0.38 6.56 -13.95
CA ILE A 61 -0.54 7.71 -13.06
C ILE A 61 -1.20 8.89 -13.79
N SER A 62 -0.80 9.18 -15.03
CA SER A 62 -1.41 10.26 -15.81
C SER A 62 -2.86 9.98 -16.17
N THR A 63 -3.25 8.72 -16.33
CA THR A 63 -4.59 8.32 -16.77
C THR A 63 -5.55 8.18 -15.59
N TYR A 64 -5.11 7.52 -14.51
CA TYR A 64 -5.94 7.12 -13.37
C TYR A 64 -5.59 7.86 -12.07
N GLY A 65 -4.59 8.73 -12.10
CA GLY A 65 -4.09 9.47 -10.93
C GLY A 65 -3.20 8.65 -10.00
N ASN A 66 -3.04 7.34 -10.25
CA ASN A 66 -2.18 6.45 -9.48
C ASN A 66 -1.77 5.21 -10.29
N ALA A 67 -0.68 4.57 -9.88
CA ALA A 67 -0.29 3.23 -10.28
C ALA A 67 0.02 2.41 -9.03
N THR A 68 -0.37 1.14 -9.02
CA THR A 68 -0.23 0.24 -7.89
C THR A 68 1.09 -0.54 -7.94
N ALA A 69 1.51 -1.12 -6.82
CA ALA A 69 2.65 -2.04 -6.82
C ALA A 69 2.37 -3.32 -7.62
N ALA A 70 1.09 -3.73 -7.73
CA ALA A 70 0.68 -4.79 -8.63
C ALA A 70 0.89 -4.41 -10.10
N ASP A 71 0.53 -3.18 -10.51
CA ASP A 71 0.72 -2.71 -11.88
C ASP A 71 2.20 -2.71 -12.28
N LEU A 72 3.10 -2.33 -11.37
CA LEU A 72 4.54 -2.42 -11.64
C LEU A 72 4.95 -3.87 -11.97
N TYR A 73 4.47 -4.83 -11.19
CA TYR A 73 4.78 -6.25 -11.38
C TYR A 73 4.20 -6.76 -12.70
N GLU A 74 2.96 -6.40 -13.02
CA GLU A 74 2.33 -6.75 -14.29
C GLU A 74 3.09 -6.16 -15.49
N LEU A 75 3.50 -4.89 -15.42
CA LEU A 75 4.33 -4.24 -16.44
C LEU A 75 5.71 -4.91 -16.56
N ALA A 76 6.29 -5.36 -15.45
CA ALA A 76 7.54 -6.12 -15.42
C ALA A 76 7.38 -7.57 -15.91
N GLY A 77 6.17 -8.01 -16.28
CA GLY A 77 5.89 -9.39 -16.69
C GLY A 77 5.89 -10.40 -15.54
N ILE A 78 5.79 -9.94 -14.30
CA ILE A 78 5.75 -10.77 -13.09
C ILE A 78 4.30 -10.87 -12.63
N HIS A 79 3.69 -12.03 -12.80
CA HIS A 79 2.28 -12.25 -12.42
C HIS A 79 2.11 -12.88 -11.02
N ASP A 80 3.19 -13.31 -10.38
CA ASP A 80 3.18 -13.83 -9.01
C ASP A 80 3.40 -12.70 -8.00
N PHE A 81 2.32 -11.99 -7.68
CA PHE A 81 2.32 -10.94 -6.66
C PHE A 81 1.14 -11.07 -5.71
N LYS A 82 1.30 -10.50 -4.51
CA LYS A 82 0.29 -10.58 -3.46
C LYS A 82 -0.84 -9.59 -3.71
N TYR A 83 -2.07 -9.98 -3.38
CA TYR A 83 -3.23 -9.10 -3.53
C TYR A 83 -3.08 -7.76 -2.78
N GLU A 84 -2.36 -7.72 -1.67
CA GLU A 84 -2.06 -6.50 -0.91
C GLU A 84 -1.32 -5.42 -1.73
N MET A 85 -0.61 -5.82 -2.79
CA MET A 85 0.12 -4.92 -3.69
C MET A 85 -0.81 -4.08 -4.56
N THR A 86 -2.08 -4.49 -4.71
CA THR A 86 -3.13 -3.70 -5.38
C THR A 86 -3.65 -2.53 -4.54
N ARG A 87 -3.24 -2.44 -3.26
CA ARG A 87 -3.73 -1.42 -2.30
C ARG A 87 -2.67 -0.40 -1.92
N ILE A 88 -1.46 -0.56 -2.44
CA ILE A 88 -0.34 0.35 -2.26
C ILE A 88 0.17 0.78 -3.64
N GLY A 89 0.71 1.98 -3.73
CA GLY A 89 1.18 2.49 -5.00
C GLY A 89 1.70 3.92 -4.92
N TRP A 90 1.74 4.54 -6.09
CA TRP A 90 2.31 5.85 -6.31
C TRP A 90 1.34 6.74 -7.05
N THR A 91 1.29 8.01 -6.66
CA THR A 91 0.55 9.07 -7.37
C THR A 91 1.47 9.96 -8.19
N SER A 92 2.78 9.76 -8.09
CA SER A 92 3.84 10.41 -8.86
C SER A 92 5.09 9.54 -8.77
N VAL A 93 5.86 9.51 -9.85
CA VAL A 93 7.17 8.85 -9.98
C VAL A 93 8.24 9.88 -10.38
N ASP A 94 8.06 11.12 -9.94
CA ASP A 94 9.01 12.20 -10.21
C ASP A 94 10.31 12.01 -9.42
N GLY A 95 11.45 12.24 -10.06
CA GLY A 95 12.77 12.09 -9.45
C GLY A 95 13.21 10.63 -9.28
N VAL A 96 12.51 9.68 -9.90
CA VAL A 96 12.89 8.27 -9.95
C VAL A 96 14.00 8.09 -10.99
N GLU A 97 14.97 7.25 -10.66
CA GLU A 97 16.11 6.94 -11.52
C GLU A 97 16.18 5.44 -11.81
N ILE A 98 16.77 5.09 -12.96
CA ILE A 98 17.12 3.71 -13.28
C ILE A 98 18.60 3.54 -12.93
N VAL A 99 18.88 2.57 -12.07
CA VAL A 99 20.24 2.32 -11.55
C VAL A 99 20.69 0.94 -12.00
N GLN A 100 21.90 0.87 -12.56
CA GLN A 100 22.56 -0.39 -12.84
C GLN A 100 23.14 -0.99 -11.55
N THR A 101 22.88 -2.27 -11.34
CA THR A 101 23.36 -3.10 -10.23
C THR A 101 24.17 -4.28 -10.78
N ASP A 102 24.80 -5.05 -9.92
CA ASP A 102 25.51 -6.27 -10.33
C ASP A 102 24.58 -7.33 -10.94
N ASP A 103 23.30 -7.33 -10.55
CA ASP A 103 22.31 -8.34 -10.94
C ASP A 103 21.40 -7.89 -12.09
N GLY A 104 21.52 -6.65 -12.56
CA GLY A 104 20.67 -6.06 -13.60
C GLY A 104 20.37 -4.59 -13.35
N TYR A 105 19.18 -4.14 -13.71
CA TYR A 105 18.72 -2.76 -13.53
C TYR A 105 17.57 -2.71 -12.53
N ILE A 106 17.51 -1.66 -11.73
CA ILE A 106 16.40 -1.39 -10.80
C ILE A 106 15.84 0.01 -11.03
N ILE A 107 14.57 0.21 -10.68
CA ILE A 107 13.93 1.52 -10.67
C ILE A 107 13.84 1.98 -9.21
N THR A 108 14.44 3.14 -8.88
CA THR A 108 14.50 3.66 -7.50
C THR A 108 13.20 4.35 -7.08
N LEU A 109 12.15 3.55 -6.87
CA LEU A 109 10.84 4.07 -6.49
C LEU A 109 10.81 4.52 -5.02
N PRO A 110 10.12 5.63 -4.69
CA PRO A 110 9.86 5.97 -3.30
C PRO A 110 9.01 4.90 -2.63
N GLN A 111 8.96 4.88 -1.30
CA GLN A 111 8.10 3.93 -0.59
C GLN A 111 6.63 4.08 -1.02
N PRO A 112 5.96 2.97 -1.42
CA PRO A 112 4.58 3.03 -1.90
C PRO A 112 3.64 3.41 -0.75
N LYS A 113 2.58 4.15 -1.09
CA LYS A 113 1.58 4.64 -0.13
C LYS A 113 0.25 3.92 -0.33
N PRO A 114 -0.57 3.79 0.72
CA PRO A 114 -1.92 3.28 0.57
C PRO A 114 -2.71 4.10 -0.44
N ILE A 115 -3.22 3.45 -1.48
CA ILE A 115 -4.11 4.06 -2.45
C ILE A 115 -5.55 3.83 -1.99
N THR A 116 -6.31 4.91 -1.89
CA THR A 116 -7.74 4.87 -1.62
C THR A 116 -8.42 5.29 -2.91
N TYR A 117 -9.08 4.34 -3.57
CA TYR A 117 -10.04 4.69 -4.62
C TYR A 117 -11.13 5.51 -3.94
N LYS A 118 -11.31 6.76 -4.35
CA LYS A 118 -12.48 7.51 -3.92
C LYS A 118 -13.67 6.79 -4.54
N GLU A 119 -14.48 6.13 -3.72
CA GLU A 119 -15.82 5.73 -4.13
C GLU A 119 -16.54 7.02 -4.54
N GLU A 120 -16.81 7.20 -5.83
CA GLU A 120 -17.68 8.29 -6.27
C GLU A 120 -19.09 8.01 -5.72
N PRO A 121 -19.76 9.01 -5.11
CA PRO A 121 -21.07 8.86 -4.49
C PRO A 121 -22.20 8.61 -5.51
#